data_AF-A0A7C3Q851-F1
#
_entry.id   AF-A0A7C3Q851-F1
#
_cell.length_a   1.000
_cell.length_b   1.000
_cell.length_c   1.000
_cell.angle_alpha   90.00
_cell.angle_beta   90.00
_cell.angle_gamma   90.00
#
_symmetry.space_group_name_H-M   'P 1'
#
loop_
_entity.id
_entity.type
_entity.pdbx_description
1 polymer ?
#
loop_
_entity_poly.entity_id
_entity_poly.type
_entity_poly.pdbx_seq_one_letter_code
_entity_poly.pdbx_strand_id
1 'polypeptide(L)'
;MLRLAEWAAEKKMGIFERLLKGQPPGEGEYDRQTLVEAQDKGQPQVGATHFEPDAVICEFVFPDPSTSATVLSVRITPPERILFLPVPRWVIQDIWQGEVAGAFFFESEARALVEELLRDLEPEANTRFFAPPPPTRRE
;
A
#
# COMPACT_ATOMS: atom_id res chain seq x y z
N MET A 1 11.05 8.41 -8.92
CA MET A 1 9.71 7.92 -9.26
C MET A 1 9.13 7.37 -7.98
N LEU A 2 7.99 7.88 -7.54
CA LEU A 2 7.42 7.55 -6.24
C LEU A 2 6.69 6.20 -6.32
N ARG A 3 6.89 5.32 -5.33
CA ARG A 3 6.22 4.00 -5.32
C ARG A 3 4.81 4.10 -4.74
N LEU A 4 3.91 3.18 -5.12
CA LEU A 4 2.54 3.20 -4.60
C LEU A 4 2.49 3.16 -3.07
N ALA A 5 3.30 2.31 -2.46
CA ALA A 5 3.33 2.15 -1.00
C ALA A 5 3.78 3.43 -0.29
N GLU A 6 4.80 4.11 -0.83
CA GLU A 6 5.33 5.38 -0.29
C GLU A 6 4.30 6.49 -0.44
N TRP A 7 3.70 6.63 -1.62
CA TRP A 7 2.66 7.60 -1.89
C TRP A 7 1.44 7.40 -1.00
N ALA A 8 0.93 6.16 -0.88
CA ALA A 8 -0.22 5.85 -0.04
C ALA A 8 0.06 6.11 1.45
N ALA A 9 1.27 5.79 1.92
CA ALA A 9 1.69 6.06 3.29
C ALA A 9 1.75 7.57 3.57
N GLU A 10 2.37 8.36 2.67
CA GLU A 10 2.43 9.82 2.78
C GLU A 10 1.02 10.43 2.87
N LYS A 11 0.13 10.03 1.96
CA LYS A 11 -1.26 10.48 1.93
C LYS A 11 -2.02 10.14 3.20
N LYS A 12 -1.91 8.89 3.66
CA LYS A 12 -2.56 8.41 4.88
C LYS A 12 -2.07 9.18 6.11
N MET A 13 -0.76 9.42 6.23
CA MET A 13 -0.20 10.17 7.36
C MET A 13 -0.62 11.65 7.31
N GLY A 14 -0.60 12.28 6.14
CA GLY A 14 -1.07 13.66 5.98
C GLY A 14 -2.53 13.84 6.42
N ILE A 15 -3.41 12.90 6.05
CA ILE A 15 -4.81 12.90 6.49
C ILE A 15 -4.89 12.66 8.01
N PHE A 16 -4.16 11.66 8.53
CA PHE A 16 -4.16 11.32 9.95
C PHE A 16 -3.78 12.50 10.83
N GLU A 17 -2.71 13.21 10.49
CA GLU A 17 -2.25 14.40 11.23
C GLU A 17 -3.28 15.52 11.28
N ARG A 18 -4.09 15.66 10.21
CA ARG A 18 -5.18 16.63 10.17
C ARG A 18 -6.34 16.20 11.05
N LEU A 19 -6.73 14.93 10.99
CA LEU A 19 -7.78 14.36 11.83
C LEU A 19 -7.42 14.47 13.32
N LEU A 20 -6.16 14.23 13.70
CA LEU A 20 -5.66 14.43 15.07
C LEU A 20 -5.84 15.88 15.57
N LYS A 21 -5.83 16.86 14.66
CA LYS A 21 -6.04 18.28 14.96
C LYS A 21 -7.52 18.68 14.89
N GLY A 22 -8.45 17.73 14.75
CA GLY A 22 -9.87 17.98 14.55
C GLY A 22 -10.21 18.62 13.20
N GLN A 23 -9.29 18.55 12.23
CA GLN A 23 -9.48 19.12 10.89
C GLN A 23 -9.97 18.06 9.90
N PRO A 24 -10.70 18.45 8.84
CA PRO A 24 -11.07 17.51 7.78
C PRO A 24 -9.83 16.99 7.02
N PRO A 25 -9.94 15.82 6.33
CA PRO A 25 -8.85 15.17 5.59
C PRO A 25 -8.04 16.05 4.64
N GLY A 26 -8.62 17.14 4.11
CA GLY A 26 -7.93 18.11 3.25
C GLY A 26 -7.84 17.69 1.79
N GLU A 27 -7.80 16.39 1.52
CA GLU A 27 -7.90 15.80 0.19
C GLU A 27 -8.73 14.51 0.22
N GLY A 28 -9.15 14.04 -0.96
CA GLY A 28 -9.96 12.85 -1.12
C GLY A 28 -11.45 13.08 -0.87
N GLU A 29 -12.23 12.05 -1.21
CA GLU A 29 -13.67 11.98 -1.02
C GLU A 29 -13.98 11.21 0.26
N TYR A 30 -14.90 11.74 1.07
CA TYR A 30 -15.32 11.14 2.33
C TYR A 30 -16.74 11.60 2.67
N ASP A 31 -17.43 10.81 3.48
CA ASP A 31 -18.74 11.21 4.00
C ASP A 31 -18.57 12.23 5.13
N ARG A 32 -19.14 13.42 4.92
CA ARG A 32 -19.10 14.51 5.90
C ARG A 32 -19.91 14.19 7.14
N GLN A 33 -21.02 13.45 7.02
CA GLN A 33 -21.82 13.09 8.18
C GLN A 33 -21.04 12.13 9.07
N THR A 34 -20.43 11.11 8.48
CA THR A 34 -19.49 10.20 9.19
C THR A 34 -18.35 10.98 9.87
N LEU A 35 -17.79 12.01 9.23
CA LEU A 35 -16.74 12.83 9.87
C LEU A 35 -17.26 13.57 11.11
N VAL A 36 -18.44 14.18 11.04
CA VAL A 36 -19.03 14.89 12.20
C VAL A 36 -19.26 13.89 13.34
N GLU A 37 -19.87 12.75 13.05
CA GLU A 37 -20.11 11.69 14.03
C GLU A 37 -18.81 11.13 14.62
N ALA A 38 -17.75 11.04 13.83
CA ALA A 38 -16.43 10.58 14.26
C ALA A 38 -15.72 11.61 15.17
N GLN A 39 -15.86 12.90 14.88
CA GLN A 39 -15.22 13.97 15.65
C GLN A 39 -15.77 14.10 17.08
N ASP A 40 -17.01 13.68 17.31
CA ASP A 40 -17.63 13.64 18.64
C ASP A 40 -17.14 12.45 19.50
N LYS A 41 -16.32 11.55 18.94
CA LYS A 41 -15.79 10.34 19.61
C LYS A 41 -14.36 10.54 20.11
N GLY A 42 -13.63 9.44 20.31
CA GLY A 42 -12.22 9.43 20.70
C GLY A 42 -11.26 9.90 19.61
N GLN A 43 -9.97 9.91 19.93
CA GLN A 43 -8.93 10.25 18.95
C GLN A 43 -8.88 9.22 17.81
N PRO A 44 -8.66 9.67 16.56
CA PRO A 44 -8.53 8.75 15.43
C PRO A 44 -7.35 7.80 15.61
N GLN A 45 -7.50 6.61 15.07
CA GLN A 45 -6.46 5.60 14.89
C GLN A 45 -6.35 5.25 13.41
N VAL A 46 -5.15 4.90 12.97
CA VAL A 46 -4.93 4.46 11.59
C VAL A 46 -5.56 3.08 11.41
N GLY A 47 -6.47 2.98 10.45
CA GLY A 47 -7.12 1.73 10.06
C GLY A 47 -6.45 1.08 8.85
N ALA A 48 -7.25 0.28 8.14
CA ALA A 48 -6.79 -0.43 6.95
C ALA A 48 -6.52 0.52 5.76
N THR A 49 -5.82 -0.01 4.76
CA THR A 49 -5.64 0.64 3.47
C THR A 49 -6.04 -0.34 2.39
N HIS A 50 -7.00 0.06 1.56
CA HIS A 50 -7.49 -0.74 0.46
C HIS A 50 -7.09 -0.10 -0.87
N PHE A 51 -6.86 -0.94 -1.85
CA PHE A 51 -6.44 -0.54 -3.18
C PHE A 51 -7.48 -1.01 -4.20
N GLU A 52 -7.94 -0.06 -5.01
CA GLU A 52 -8.74 -0.27 -6.20
C GLU A 52 -7.95 0.21 -7.42
N PRO A 53 -8.30 -0.19 -8.66
CA PRO A 53 -7.56 0.23 -9.85
C PRO A 53 -7.43 1.76 -9.98
N ASP A 54 -8.41 2.52 -9.49
CA ASP A 54 -8.51 3.98 -9.59
C ASP A 54 -8.57 4.68 -8.23
N ALA A 55 -8.31 3.98 -7.12
CA ALA A 55 -8.37 4.58 -5.79
C ALA A 55 -7.49 3.91 -4.74
N VAL A 56 -7.04 4.74 -3.79
CA VAL A 56 -6.55 4.30 -2.49
C VAL A 56 -7.56 4.73 -1.44
N ILE A 57 -8.06 3.77 -0.67
CA ILE A 57 -9.02 4.01 0.41
C ILE A 57 -8.26 3.88 1.73
N CYS A 58 -8.18 4.98 2.46
CA CYS A 58 -7.57 5.04 3.78
C CYS A 58 -8.66 5.07 4.85
N GLU A 59 -8.61 4.13 5.79
CA GLU A 59 -9.55 4.08 6.90
C GLU A 59 -8.96 4.70 8.16
N PHE A 60 -9.81 5.40 8.91
CA PHE A 60 -9.50 5.99 10.20
C PHE A 60 -10.57 5.60 11.21
N VAL A 61 -10.14 4.94 12.28
CA VAL A 61 -11.04 4.38 13.30
C VAL A 61 -11.12 5.33 14.48
N PHE A 62 -12.34 5.74 14.83
CA PHE A 62 -12.64 6.59 15.97
C PHE A 62 -13.29 5.72 17.05
N PRO A 63 -12.54 5.28 18.06
CA PRO A 63 -13.07 4.44 19.13
C PRO A 63 -14.02 5.24 20.01
N ASP A 64 -15.05 4.59 20.53
CA ASP A 64 -15.96 5.12 21.53
C ASP A 64 -16.09 4.09 22.66
N PRO A 65 -15.83 4.44 23.92
CA PRO A 65 -15.99 3.52 25.05
C PRO A 65 -17.45 3.21 25.40
N SER A 66 -18.40 4.02 24.91
CA SER A 66 -19.83 3.94 25.22
C SER A 66 -20.67 3.41 24.04
N THR A 67 -20.22 3.58 22.81
CA THR A 67 -20.92 3.13 21.58
C THR A 67 -20.00 2.34 20.64
N SER A 68 -20.48 1.99 19.44
CA SER A 68 -19.64 1.36 18.42
C SER A 68 -18.60 2.34 17.85
N ALA A 69 -17.43 1.84 17.46
CA ALA A 69 -16.45 2.66 16.74
C ALA A 69 -17.04 3.20 15.43
N THR A 70 -16.67 4.44 15.06
CA THR A 70 -16.94 4.97 13.72
C THR A 70 -15.71 4.79 12.85
N VAL A 71 -15.89 4.33 11.62
CA VAL A 71 -14.82 4.24 10.63
C VAL A 71 -15.06 5.30 9.56
N LEU A 72 -14.12 6.24 9.44
CA LEU A 72 -14.10 7.20 8.35
C LEU A 72 -13.21 6.65 7.24
N SER A 73 -13.80 6.40 6.07
CA SER A 73 -13.08 6.01 4.86
C SER A 73 -12.85 7.24 3.97
N VAL A 74 -11.60 7.47 3.57
CA VAL A 74 -11.21 8.54 2.66
C VAL A 74 -10.70 7.92 1.36
N ARG A 75 -11.42 8.16 0.26
CA ARG A 75 -11.06 7.72 -1.10
C ARG A 75 -10.16 8.76 -1.76
N ILE A 76 -8.98 8.36 -2.21
CA ILE A 76 -8.00 9.23 -2.84
C ILE A 76 -7.73 8.74 -4.26
N THR A 77 -7.90 9.63 -5.24
CA THR A 77 -7.53 9.34 -6.63
C THR A 77 -6.01 9.31 -6.77
N PRO A 78 -5.42 8.19 -7.23
CA PRO A 78 -3.99 8.10 -7.48
C PRO A 78 -3.58 8.89 -8.73
N PRO A 79 -2.29 9.24 -8.87
CA PRO A 79 -1.77 9.92 -10.06
C PRO A 79 -1.80 9.05 -11.32
N GLU A 80 -1.90 7.72 -11.15
CA GLU A 80 -2.01 6.75 -12.23
C GLU A 80 -2.72 5.47 -11.74
N ARG A 81 -3.06 4.58 -12.67
CA ARG A 81 -3.76 3.33 -12.37
C ARG A 81 -2.93 2.43 -11.45
N ILE A 82 -3.61 1.72 -10.56
CA ILE A 82 -3.04 0.71 -9.67
C ILE A 82 -3.23 -0.68 -10.30
N LEU A 83 -2.15 -1.47 -10.28
CA LEU A 83 -2.13 -2.85 -10.74
C LEU A 83 -1.82 -3.80 -9.59
N PHE A 84 -2.47 -4.95 -9.58
CA PHE A 84 -2.11 -6.07 -8.73
C PHE A 84 -1.21 -7.03 -9.51
N LEU A 85 0.02 -7.23 -9.04
CA LEU A 85 0.93 -8.26 -9.57
C LEU A 85 0.83 -9.50 -8.69
N PRO A 86 0.22 -10.61 -9.19
CA PRO A 86 0.16 -11.85 -8.44
C PRO A 86 1.55 -12.47 -8.30
N VAL A 87 1.75 -13.26 -7.24
CA VAL A 87 2.97 -14.08 -7.13
C VAL A 87 3.02 -15.06 -8.29
N PRO A 88 4.08 -15.06 -9.13
CA PRO A 88 4.17 -15.98 -10.25
C PRO A 88 4.22 -17.45 -9.83
N ARG A 89 3.66 -18.33 -10.65
CA ARG A 89 3.60 -19.78 -10.37
C ARG A 89 4.95 -20.47 -10.19
N TRP A 90 6.02 -19.89 -10.72
CA TRP A 90 7.39 -20.41 -10.60
C TRP A 90 8.06 -20.04 -9.28
N VAL A 91 7.44 -19.19 -8.46
CA VAL A 91 7.86 -18.97 -7.07
C VAL A 91 7.37 -20.17 -6.25
N ILE A 92 8.25 -21.15 -6.04
CA ILE A 92 7.99 -22.35 -5.24
C ILE A 92 7.75 -21.92 -3.77
N GLN A 93 6.75 -22.51 -3.12
CA GLN A 93 6.18 -22.20 -1.80
C GLN A 93 7.16 -22.33 -0.61
N ASP A 94 8.23 -21.54 -0.55
CA ASP A 94 9.01 -21.32 0.67
C ASP A 94 8.43 -20.18 1.54
N ILE A 95 7.21 -19.72 1.23
CA ILE A 95 6.48 -18.75 2.07
C ILE A 95 5.80 -19.52 3.21
N TRP A 96 6.61 -20.08 4.10
CA TRP A 96 6.16 -20.38 5.46
C TRP A 96 5.86 -19.01 6.12
N GLN A 97 4.66 -18.83 6.66
CA GLN A 97 4.14 -17.62 7.34
C GLN A 97 3.31 -16.61 6.52
N GLY A 98 2.35 -17.10 5.75
CA GLY A 98 1.19 -16.29 5.32
C GLY A 98 1.03 -16.25 3.81
N GLU A 99 -0.21 -16.40 3.34
CA GLU A 99 -0.55 -16.43 1.92
C GLU A 99 -0.36 -15.04 1.29
N VAL A 100 0.85 -14.73 0.83
CA VAL A 100 1.07 -13.55 -0.02
C VAL A 100 0.63 -13.91 -1.43
N ALA A 101 -0.58 -13.50 -1.81
CA ALA A 101 -1.13 -13.74 -3.15
C ALA A 101 -0.50 -12.82 -4.22
N GLY A 102 0.10 -11.71 -3.82
CA GLY A 102 0.68 -10.69 -4.70
C GLY A 102 0.83 -9.34 -4.00
N ALA A 103 1.08 -8.30 -4.78
CA ALA A 103 1.20 -6.93 -4.28
C ALA A 103 0.65 -5.90 -5.27
N PHE A 104 0.26 -4.74 -4.75
CA PHE A 104 -0.22 -3.61 -5.54
C PHE A 104 0.92 -2.66 -5.89
N PHE A 105 0.90 -2.13 -7.10
CA PHE A 105 1.89 -1.19 -7.62
C PHE A 105 1.20 -0.13 -8.48
N PHE A 106 1.85 1.02 -8.66
CA PHE A 106 1.46 1.89 -9.77
C PHE A 106 1.75 1.21 -11.10
N GLU A 107 1.01 1.56 -12.15
CA GLU A 107 1.17 0.93 -13.47
C GLU A 107 2.59 1.08 -14.01
N SER A 108 3.15 2.27 -13.90
CA SER A 108 4.52 2.56 -14.30
C SER A 108 5.57 1.75 -13.52
N GLU A 109 5.38 1.58 -12.21
CA GLU A 109 6.21 0.74 -11.34
C GLU A 109 6.10 -0.74 -11.72
N ALA A 110 4.87 -1.23 -11.93
CA ALA A 110 4.61 -2.60 -12.36
C ALA A 110 5.27 -2.92 -13.71
N ARG A 111 5.20 -1.99 -14.67
CA ARG A 111 5.85 -2.14 -15.97
C ARG A 111 7.37 -2.22 -15.83
N ALA A 112 7.97 -1.36 -15.01
CA ALA A 112 9.40 -1.39 -14.76
C ALA A 112 9.86 -2.74 -14.17
N LEU A 113 9.09 -3.31 -13.23
CA LEU A 113 9.36 -4.64 -12.66
C LEU A 113 9.30 -5.75 -13.71
N VAL A 114 8.30 -5.72 -14.59
CA VAL A 114 8.16 -6.70 -15.67
C VAL A 114 9.29 -6.55 -16.70
N GLU A 115 9.65 -5.32 -17.06
CA GLU A 115 10.77 -5.06 -17.98
C GLU A 115 12.13 -5.46 -17.39
N GLU A 116 12.32 -5.33 -16.08
CA GLU A 116 13.49 -5.86 -15.39
C GLU A 116 13.54 -7.40 -15.46
N LEU A 117 12.41 -8.06 -15.16
CA LEU A 117 12.32 -9.51 -15.29
C LEU A 117 12.61 -9.97 -16.72
N LEU A 118 12.04 -9.31 -17.73
CA LEU A 118 12.29 -9.66 -19.14
C LEU A 118 13.76 -9.52 -19.51
N ARG A 119 14.43 -8.44 -19.07
CA ARG A 119 15.88 -8.27 -19.28
C ARG A 119 16.68 -9.38 -18.61
N ASP A 120 16.27 -9.81 -17.43
CA ASP A 120 16.93 -10.88 -16.68
C ASP A 120 16.75 -12.27 -17.29
N LEU A 121 15.80 -12.45 -18.20
CA LEU A 121 15.61 -13.69 -18.95
C LEU A 121 16.52 -13.79 -20.19
N GLU A 122 17.16 -12.70 -20.62
CA GLU A 122 18.09 -12.73 -21.75
C GLU A 122 19.33 -13.57 -21.43
N PRO A 123 19.89 -14.36 -22.37
CA PRO A 123 20.92 -15.35 -22.10
C PRO A 123 22.15 -14.81 -21.36
N GLU A 124 22.67 -13.66 -21.80
CA GLU A 124 23.85 -13.03 -21.21
C GLU A 124 23.56 -12.50 -19.81
N ALA A 125 22.39 -11.87 -19.61
CA ALA A 125 21.99 -11.33 -18.33
C ALA A 125 21.71 -12.45 -17.31
N ASN A 126 21.02 -13.52 -17.75
CA ASN A 126 20.61 -14.62 -16.89
C ASN A 126 21.80 -15.43 -16.37
N THR A 127 22.90 -15.47 -17.13
CA THR A 127 24.13 -16.19 -16.75
C THR A 127 24.65 -15.77 -15.36
N ARG A 128 24.41 -14.53 -14.92
CA ARG A 128 24.81 -14.01 -13.60
C ARG A 128 24.24 -14.82 -12.43
N PHE A 129 23.09 -15.45 -12.60
CA PHE A 129 22.42 -16.23 -11.55
C PHE A 129 22.97 -17.65 -11.41
N PHE A 130 23.83 -18.09 -12.33
CA PHE A 130 24.51 -19.40 -12.28
C PHE A 130 25.94 -19.32 -11.74
N ALA A 131 26.45 -18.10 -11.51
CA ALA A 131 27.80 -17.92 -10.97
C ALA A 131 27.86 -18.39 -9.50
N PRO A 132 28.99 -18.97 -9.04
CA PRO A 132 29.16 -19.32 -7.64
C PRO A 132 28.97 -18.06 -6.77
N PRO A 133 28.29 -18.15 -5.63
CA PRO A 133 28.19 -17.03 -4.71
C PRO A 133 29.60 -16.58 -4.30
N PRO A 134 29.84 -15.27 -4.15
CA PRO A 134 31.13 -14.79 -3.67
C PRO A 134 31.45 -15.45 -2.32
N PRO A 135 32.72 -15.79 -2.05
CA PRO A 135 33.09 -16.46 -0.82
C PRO A 135 32.63 -15.60 0.37
N THR A 136 31.83 -16.19 1.26
CA THR A 136 31.42 -15.55 2.51
C THR A 136 32.69 -15.29 3.31
N ARG A 137 33.08 -14.03 3.50
CA ARG A 137 34.15 -13.69 4.44
C ARG A 137 33.69 -14.15 5.82
N ARG A 138 34.36 -15.17 6.36
CA ARG A 138 34.30 -15.49 7.79
C ARG A 138 35.22 -14.50 8.49
N GLU A 139 34.63 -13.53 9.19
CA GLU A 139 35.30 -12.81 10.28
C GLU A 139 35.09 -13.58 11.58
#